data_AF-A0A1B8WKH7-F1
#
_entry.id   AF-A0A1B8WKH7-F1
#
_cell.length_a   1.000
_cell.length_b   1.000
_cell.length_c   1.000
_cell.angle_alpha   90.00
_cell.angle_beta   90.00
_cell.angle_gamma   90.00
#
_symmetry.space_group_name_H-M   'P 1'
#
loop_
_entity.id
_entity.type
_entity.pdbx_description
1 polymer ?
#
loop_
_entity_poly.entity_id
_entity_poly.type
_entity_poly.pdbx_seq_one_letter_code
_entity_poly.pdbx_strand_id
1 'polypeptide(L)'
;MIRKPRSGLYVINPHAPITAQANVPIGKGRSTGAPTLPLLSTMLKEALEADHSLVGKYGDPQGEYDLRAALSEYLLHARGVNAEPEQIVIGSGIAYSIGI
;
A
#
# COMPACT_ATOMS: atom_id res chain seq x y z
N MET A 1 -13.64 30.05 8.22
CA MET A 1 -12.36 30.72 7.90
C MET A 1 -11.27 29.66 7.89
N ILE A 2 -11.00 29.01 6.75
CA ILE A 2 -9.97 27.96 6.65
C ILE A 2 -9.04 28.37 5.51
N ARG A 3 -7.80 28.71 5.88
CA ARG A 3 -6.77 29.21 4.99
C ARG A 3 -6.10 28.05 4.24
N LYS A 4 -5.86 28.25 2.96
CA LYS A 4 -5.10 27.36 2.08
C LYS A 4 -3.61 27.37 2.48
N PRO A 5 -2.91 26.24 2.64
CA PRO A 5 -1.46 26.24 2.75
C PRO A 5 -0.81 26.22 1.36
N ARG A 6 0.22 27.06 1.22
CA ARG A 6 1.14 27.17 0.10
C ARG A 6 2.42 26.41 0.45
N SER A 7 2.54 25.17 0.02
CA SER A 7 3.81 24.44 -0.16
C SER A 7 3.46 23.04 -0.60
N GLY A 8 4.10 22.57 -1.68
CA GLY A 8 3.87 21.26 -2.29
C GLY A 8 4.46 20.11 -1.49
N LEU A 9 4.08 19.98 -0.22
CA LEU A 9 4.38 18.83 0.61
C LEU A 9 3.08 18.05 0.80
N TYR A 10 3.00 16.85 0.23
CA TYR A 10 1.94 15.90 0.55
C TYR A 10 2.11 15.51 2.01
N VAL A 11 1.45 16.23 2.91
CA VAL A 11 1.34 15.81 4.31
C VAL A 11 0.33 14.68 4.32
N ILE A 12 0.82 13.44 4.26
CA ILE A 12 0.03 12.26 4.62
C ILE A 12 -0.38 12.49 6.07
N ASN A 13 -1.64 12.84 6.29
CA ASN A 13 -2.19 13.10 7.61
C ASN A 13 -2.26 11.76 8.36
N PRO A 14 -1.36 11.48 9.33
CA PRO A 14 -1.29 10.18 9.99
C PRO A 14 -2.37 10.00 11.06
N HIS A 15 -3.33 10.92 11.14
CA HIS A 15 -4.43 10.88 12.10
C HIS A 15 -5.79 11.14 11.44
N ALA A 16 -5.96 10.79 10.17
CA ALA A 16 -7.30 10.46 9.71
C ALA A 16 -7.64 9.11 10.36
N PRO A 17 -8.47 9.06 11.42
CA PRO A 17 -8.86 7.78 11.96
C PRO A 17 -9.60 7.05 10.84
N ILE A 18 -9.37 5.75 10.73
CA ILE A 18 -10.10 4.83 9.86
C ILE A 18 -11.54 4.65 10.43
N THR A 19 -12.20 5.75 10.79
CA THR A 19 -13.60 5.83 11.27
C THR A 19 -14.53 6.29 10.15
N ALA A 20 -14.15 6.06 8.89
CA ALA A 20 -15.14 5.79 7.86
C ALA A 20 -15.23 4.27 7.75
N GLN A 21 -16.07 3.67 8.62
CA GLN A 21 -16.64 2.37 8.33
C GLN A 21 -17.34 2.47 6.97
N ALA A 22 -16.64 2.13 5.89
CA ALA A 22 -17.31 1.40 4.84
C ALA A 22 -17.68 0.07 5.49
N ASN A 23 -18.89 -0.02 6.03
CA ASN A 23 -19.53 -1.29 6.32
C ASN A 23 -19.58 -2.05 5.00
N VAL A 24 -18.51 -2.78 4.68
CA VAL A 24 -18.58 -3.88 3.75
C VAL A 24 -19.44 -4.89 4.48
N PRO A 25 -20.66 -5.19 4.00
CA PRO A 25 -21.47 -6.21 4.63
C PRO A 25 -20.61 -7.47 4.72
N ILE A 26 -20.54 -8.05 5.92
CA ILE A 26 -19.99 -9.39 6.16
C ILE A 26 -20.94 -10.37 5.44
N GLY A 27 -20.84 -10.37 4.11
CA GLY A 27 -21.63 -11.19 3.23
C GLY A 27 -21.06 -12.59 3.29
N LYS A 28 -21.80 -13.47 3.95
CA LYS A 28 -21.87 -14.93 3.77
C LYS A 28 -20.68 -15.52 3.00
N GLY A 29 -19.84 -16.27 3.74
CA GLY A 29 -18.63 -16.92 3.23
C GLY A 29 -18.80 -17.47 1.82
N ARG A 30 -18.17 -16.79 0.86
CA ARG A 30 -17.81 -17.43 -0.41
C ARG A 30 -16.66 -18.37 -0.09
N SER A 31 -16.82 -19.64 -0.41
CA SER A 31 -15.72 -20.60 -0.47
C SER A 31 -14.71 -20.06 -1.49
N THR A 32 -13.67 -19.38 -1.01
CA THR A 32 -12.71 -18.67 -1.84
C THR A 32 -11.81 -19.69 -2.54
N GLY A 33 -12.20 -20.11 -3.75
CA GLY A 33 -11.20 -20.43 -4.76
C GLY A 33 -10.27 -19.22 -4.88
N ALA A 34 -8.97 -19.48 -4.92
CA ALA A 34 -7.95 -18.44 -5.07
C ALA A 34 -8.40 -17.41 -6.12
N PRO A 35 -8.26 -16.09 -5.87
CA PRO A 35 -8.66 -15.07 -6.83
C PRO A 35 -8.01 -15.39 -8.18
N THR A 36 -8.83 -15.78 -9.14
CA THR A 36 -8.41 -16.09 -10.49
C THR A 36 -7.69 -14.86 -11.04
N LEU A 37 -6.64 -15.06 -11.83
CA LEU A 37 -5.81 -14.05 -12.50
C LEU A 37 -6.53 -12.75 -12.95
N PRO A 38 -7.82 -12.75 -13.39
CA PRO A 38 -8.55 -11.55 -13.74
C PRO A 38 -8.56 -10.44 -12.68
N LEU A 39 -8.71 -10.75 -11.39
CA LEU A 39 -8.78 -9.70 -10.36
C LEU A 39 -7.49 -8.90 -10.27
N LEU A 40 -6.34 -9.58 -10.22
CA LEU A 40 -5.03 -8.95 -10.19
C LEU A 40 -4.79 -8.11 -11.45
N SER A 41 -5.25 -8.60 -12.61
CA SER A 41 -5.10 -7.85 -13.87
C SER A 41 -5.91 -6.56 -13.90
N THR A 42 -7.08 -6.52 -13.26
CA THR A 42 -7.88 -5.30 -13.12
C THR A 42 -7.20 -4.31 -12.17
N MET A 43 -6.77 -4.77 -11.00
CA MET A 43 -6.10 -3.91 -10.03
C MET A 43 -4.77 -3.33 -10.55
N LEU A 44 -4.01 -4.12 -11.31
CA LEU A 44 -2.78 -3.65 -11.95
C LEU A 44 -3.05 -2.53 -12.98
N LYS A 45 -4.12 -2.67 -13.76
CA LYS A 45 -4.51 -1.62 -14.73
C LYS A 45 -4.90 -0.34 -14.02
N GLU A 46 -5.73 -0.42 -12.99
CA GLU A 46 -6.15 0.73 -12.19
C GLU A 46 -4.95 1.44 -11.53
N ALA A 47 -4.01 0.67 -10.96
CA ALA A 47 -2.78 1.22 -10.39
C ALA A 47 -1.90 1.91 -11.43
N LEU A 48 -1.78 1.33 -12.63
CA LEU A 48 -0.99 1.91 -13.71
C LEU A 48 -1.61 3.21 -14.25
N GLU A 49 -2.95 3.28 -14.32
CA GLU A 49 -3.68 4.46 -14.75
C GLU A 49 -3.56 5.61 -13.73
N ALA A 50 -3.57 5.30 -12.43
CA ALA A 50 -3.41 6.29 -11.37
C ALA A 50 -2.02 6.97 -11.40
N ASP A 51 -0.95 6.19 -11.64
CA ASP A 51 0.44 6.63 -11.48
C ASP A 51 1.27 6.59 -12.77
N HIS A 52 0.64 6.84 -13.93
CA HIS A 52 1.30 6.79 -15.24
C HIS A 52 2.55 7.69 -15.35
N SER A 53 2.68 8.72 -14.51
CA SER A 53 3.82 9.64 -14.49
C SER A 53 5.05 9.14 -13.71
N LEU A 54 4.88 8.12 -12.87
CA LEU A 54 5.93 7.52 -12.04
C LEU A 54 6.54 6.27 -12.69
N VAL A 55 5.82 5.65 -13.61
CA VAL A 55 6.23 4.47 -14.36
C VAL A 55 7.50 4.78 -15.17
N GLY A 56 8.56 4.01 -14.93
CA GLY A 56 9.84 4.15 -15.63
C GLY A 56 10.82 5.16 -15.01
N LYS A 57 10.47 5.83 -13.91
CA LYS A 57 11.42 6.61 -13.12
C LYS A 57 12.11 5.72 -12.10
N TYR A 58 13.36 6.06 -11.77
CA TYR A 58 14.01 5.50 -10.59
C TYR A 58 13.26 5.97 -9.35
N GLY A 59 12.65 5.03 -8.64
CA GLY A 59 12.02 5.25 -7.35
C GLY A 59 13.02 5.20 -6.19
N ASP A 60 12.48 5.20 -4.97
CA ASP A 60 13.25 4.96 -3.76
C ASP A 60 13.89 3.55 -3.81
N PRO A 61 15.21 3.41 -3.53
CA PRO A 61 15.87 2.10 -3.44
C PRO A 61 15.22 1.11 -2.47
N GLN A 62 14.52 1.58 -1.43
CA GLN A 62 13.78 0.73 -0.49
C GLN A 62 12.41 0.29 -1.03
N GLY A 63 11.99 0.82 -2.17
CA GLY A 63 10.64 0.68 -2.70
C GLY A 63 9.73 1.86 -2.36
N GLU A 64 8.55 1.87 -2.97
CA GLU A 64 7.56 2.93 -2.84
C GLU A 64 7.11 3.10 -1.38
N TYR A 65 7.01 4.35 -0.91
CA TYR A 65 6.80 4.68 0.50
C TYR A 65 5.36 4.39 0.95
N ASP A 66 4.36 4.72 0.14
CA ASP A 66 2.94 4.52 0.47
C ASP A 66 2.64 3.01 0.62
N LEU A 67 3.26 2.17 -0.21
CA LEU A 67 3.23 0.72 -0.10
C LEU A 67 3.86 0.24 1.21
N ARG A 68 5.00 0.80 1.62
CA ARG A 68 5.66 0.44 2.89
C ARG A 68 4.81 0.86 4.10
N ALA A 69 4.16 2.02 4.04
CA ALA A 69 3.22 2.46 5.06
C ALA A 69 2.03 1.50 5.19
N ALA A 70 1.40 1.13 4.07
CA ALA A 70 0.32 0.15 4.07
C ALA A 70 0.78 -1.22 4.60
N LEU A 71 2.01 -1.64 4.28
CA LEU A 71 2.60 -2.89 4.79
C LEU A 71 2.89 -2.83 6.29
N SER A 72 3.38 -1.70 6.81
CA SER A 72 3.58 -1.49 8.25
C SER A 72 2.30 -1.75 9.04
N GLU A 73 1.20 -1.11 8.63
CA GLU A 73 -0.12 -1.31 9.24
C GLU A 73 -0.63 -2.75 9.08
N TYR A 74 -0.44 -3.32 7.90
CA TYR A 74 -0.84 -4.71 7.64
C TYR A 74 -0.08 -5.69 8.54
N LEU A 75 1.23 -5.52 8.71
CA LEU A 75 2.07 -6.38 9.54
C LEU A 75 1.69 -6.29 11.02
N LEU A 76 1.34 -5.10 11.49
CA LEU A 76 0.81 -4.90 12.84
C LEU A 76 -0.49 -5.69 13.03
N HIS A 77 -1.44 -5.58 12.10
CA HIS A 77 -2.74 -6.26 12.22
C HIS A 77 -2.66 -7.78 12.01
N ALA A 78 -1.88 -8.25 11.04
CA ALA A 78 -1.83 -9.66 10.67
C ALA A 78 -0.88 -10.49 11.53
N ARG A 79 0.19 -9.87 12.06
CA ARG A 79 1.28 -10.56 12.75
C ARG A 79 1.66 -9.93 14.10
N GLY A 80 1.10 -8.77 14.47
CA GLY A 80 1.50 -8.05 15.67
C GLY A 80 2.90 -7.42 15.58
N VAL A 81 3.44 -7.27 14.37
CA VAL A 81 4.78 -6.71 14.16
C VAL A 81 4.69 -5.20 14.04
N ASN A 82 5.29 -4.48 14.97
CA ASN A 82 5.43 -3.02 14.90
C ASN A 82 6.71 -2.68 14.11
N ALA A 83 6.55 -2.25 12.86
CA ALA A 83 7.64 -1.83 11.99
C ALA A 83 7.31 -0.48 11.35
N GLU A 84 8.22 0.48 11.43
CA GLU A 84 8.08 1.77 10.72
C GLU A 84 8.35 1.59 9.21
N PRO A 85 7.75 2.41 8.32
CA PRO A 85 7.94 2.30 6.88
C PRO A 85 9.43 2.31 6.45
N GLU A 86 10.26 3.10 7.13
CA GLU A 86 11.71 3.21 6.91
C GLU A 86 12.48 1.91 7.20
N GLN A 87 11.90 1.02 8.02
CA GLN A 87 12.47 -0.28 8.39
C GLN A 87 12.09 -1.39 7.39
N ILE A 88 11.20 -1.11 6.43
CA ILE A 88 10.72 -2.08 5.44
C ILE A 88 11.46 -1.83 4.12
N VAL A 89 11.95 -2.92 3.49
CA VAL A 89 12.58 -2.89 2.16
C VAL A 89 11.86 -3.86 1.25
N ILE A 90 11.46 -3.39 0.07
CA ILE A 90 10.79 -4.19 -0.95
C ILE A 90 11.85 -4.79 -1.89
N GLY A 91 11.89 -6.12 -1.97
CA GLY A 91 12.81 -6.87 -2.83
C GLY A 91 12.11 -7.67 -3.92
N SER A 92 12.85 -8.05 -4.97
CA SER A 92 12.35 -8.90 -6.07
C SER A 92 12.43 -10.40 -5.71
N GLY A 93 11.87 -10.76 -4.54
CA GLY A 93 11.88 -12.11 -4.01
C GLY A 93 12.95 -12.38 -2.95
N ILE A 94 12.85 -13.54 -2.31
CA ILE A 94 13.64 -13.88 -1.12
C ILE A 94 15.14 -13.96 -1.42
N ALA A 95 15.53 -14.63 -2.52
CA ALA A 95 16.94 -14.81 -2.92
C ALA A 95 17.68 -13.48 -3.06
N TYR A 96 17.06 -12.51 -3.76
CA TYR A 96 17.56 -11.14 -3.87
C TYR A 96 17.74 -10.47 -2.49
N SER A 97 16.73 -10.60 -1.62
CA SER A 97 16.75 -9.95 -0.31
C SER A 97 17.78 -10.52 0.66
N ILE A 98 18.19 -11.79 0.50
CA ILE A 98 19.18 -12.45 1.36
C ILE A 98 20.55 -12.61 0.68
N GLY A 99 20.68 -12.22 -0.59
CA GLY A 99 21.94 -12.23 -1.34
C GLY A 99 22.45 -13.60 -1.74
N ILE A 100 21.56 -14.58 -1.97
CA ILE A 100 21.92 -15.94 -2.42
C ILE A 100 21.44 -16.27 -3.83
#